data_AF-A0A941NIQ3-F1
#
_entry.id   AF-A0A941NIQ3-F1
#
_cell.length_a   1.000
_cell.length_b   1.000
_cell.length_c   1.000
_cell.angle_alpha   90.00
_cell.angle_beta   90.00
_cell.angle_gamma   90.00
#
_symmetry.space_group_name_H-M   'P 1'
#
loop_
_entity.id
_entity.type
_entity.pdbx_description
1 polymer ?
#
loop_
_entity_poly.entity_id
_entity_poly.type
_entity_poly.pdbx_seq_one_letter_code
_entity_poly.pdbx_strand_id
1 'polypeptide(L)'
;MKASVVFATMLALALPLGAAAQPAPSDNPGRNIDTSLLSKPIYKVTFQANVRVPMRDGITLATDIYRPDAPGKFPAILERTPYNRATYMSPDDAKYYASRGYVVVLQDVRGTYDSDGVFYAFKNEANDGFDTDEWIGHQDWSDGGIGTMGGSYVGYTQWAQAVAGSKYLKAMVMTVTTSDIYGNWIYIDGVSHYGFDLPWGGIEMSAHVMQNTRGFDWPPIYNHLPIATSAEAGHHITPHYRDWFAHPTRDSYWDGISFEKESDYAKVTVPILSMDGWYDIFLRGDIRDDAMVRKVGATQVARDGKRLMIGPWAHSTGGRTALPVGSNGSDPTPVDFGDDTPFDKNIVHLRWFDHYLKGINNGVGADAPYQIFVMGENRWRNEKEWPLARTKYTNYYIQSDGRANSVNGDGVLTTGQPKGPESDEFSYNPANPTPTMGGNVCCSNVPSGPWDQRSVERRDDVLVYTTEPVAK
;
A
#
# COMPACT_ATOMS: atom_id res chain seq x y z
N MET A 1 32.72 9.32 -78.81
CA MET A 1 32.14 9.61 -77.47
C MET A 1 30.78 8.92 -77.38
N LYS A 2 30.71 7.81 -76.64
CA LYS A 2 29.47 7.15 -76.21
C LYS A 2 29.71 6.68 -74.79
N ALA A 3 28.97 7.27 -73.84
CA ALA A 3 29.00 6.92 -72.44
C ALA A 3 28.15 5.66 -72.22
N SER A 4 28.72 4.67 -71.54
CA SER A 4 28.03 3.46 -71.09
C SER A 4 27.87 3.52 -69.59
N VAL A 5 26.62 3.46 -69.13
CA VAL A 5 26.21 3.41 -67.73
C VAL A 5 26.48 2.00 -67.18
N VAL A 6 27.19 1.91 -66.06
CA VAL A 6 27.44 0.65 -65.32
C VAL A 6 26.38 0.50 -64.24
N PHE A 7 25.60 -0.57 -64.31
CA PHE A 7 24.70 -1.02 -63.23
C PHE A 7 25.51 -1.83 -62.22
N ALA A 8 25.59 -1.38 -60.96
CA ALA A 8 26.14 -2.14 -59.85
C ALA A 8 25.04 -2.98 -59.21
N THR A 9 25.16 -4.30 -59.28
CA THR A 9 24.27 -5.26 -58.61
C THR A 9 24.71 -5.41 -57.15
N MET A 10 23.93 -4.86 -56.20
CA MET A 10 24.12 -5.13 -54.78
C MET A 10 23.53 -6.50 -54.44
N LEU A 11 24.39 -7.42 -53.99
CA LEU A 11 24.02 -8.72 -53.44
C LEU A 11 23.63 -8.50 -51.96
N ALA A 12 22.35 -8.55 -51.64
CA ALA A 12 21.88 -8.50 -50.25
C ALA A 12 22.12 -9.86 -49.58
N LEU A 13 23.07 -9.93 -48.64
CA LEU A 13 23.15 -11.05 -47.70
C LEU A 13 21.96 -10.97 -46.73
N ALA A 14 21.02 -11.90 -46.88
CA ALA A 14 20.00 -12.14 -45.87
C ALA A 14 20.66 -12.79 -44.64
N LEU A 15 20.81 -12.03 -43.56
CA LEU A 15 21.08 -12.57 -42.24
C LEU A 15 19.82 -13.33 -41.77
N PRO A 16 19.95 -14.53 -41.17
CA PRO A 16 18.80 -15.23 -40.63
C PRO A 16 18.25 -14.39 -39.47
N LEU A 17 16.97 -14.01 -39.59
CA LEU A 17 16.18 -13.52 -38.47
C LEU A 17 16.23 -14.60 -37.38
N GLY A 18 17.07 -14.39 -36.37
CA GLY A 18 17.06 -15.19 -35.17
C GLY A 18 15.65 -15.14 -34.60
N ALA A 19 15.00 -16.29 -34.47
CA ALA A 19 13.75 -16.40 -33.76
C ALA A 19 13.95 -15.72 -32.39
N ALA A 20 13.23 -14.63 -32.14
CA ALA A 20 13.20 -14.03 -30.83
C ALA A 20 12.81 -15.15 -29.86
N ALA A 21 13.71 -15.51 -28.95
CA ALA A 21 13.39 -16.45 -27.89
C ALA A 21 12.08 -15.97 -27.25
N GLN A 22 11.10 -16.86 -27.13
CA GLN A 22 9.89 -16.53 -26.39
C GLN A 22 10.34 -15.99 -25.02
N PRO A 23 9.88 -14.81 -24.62
CA PRO A 23 10.22 -14.29 -23.31
C PRO A 23 9.87 -15.34 -22.26
N ALA A 24 10.73 -15.48 -21.25
CA ALA A 24 10.46 -16.34 -20.11
C ALA A 24 9.04 -16.05 -19.57
N PRO A 25 8.29 -17.09 -19.13
CA PRO A 25 6.96 -16.88 -18.57
C PRO A 25 7.03 -15.84 -17.44
N SER A 26 6.08 -14.92 -17.43
CA SER A 26 5.96 -13.96 -16.33
C SER A 26 5.64 -14.67 -15.01
N ASP A 27 6.19 -14.14 -13.93
CA ASP A 27 5.88 -14.51 -12.56
C ASP A 27 4.59 -13.86 -12.03
N ASN A 28 3.64 -13.48 -12.90
CA ASN A 28 2.39 -12.84 -12.50
C ASN A 28 1.70 -13.62 -11.36
N PRO A 29 1.31 -12.94 -10.27
CA PRO A 29 0.87 -13.58 -9.03
C PRO A 29 -0.48 -14.29 -9.13
N GLY A 30 -1.35 -13.90 -10.08
CA GLY A 30 -2.63 -14.58 -10.30
C GLY A 30 -2.58 -15.64 -11.40
N ARG A 31 -1.73 -15.44 -12.42
CA ARG A 31 -1.74 -16.25 -13.64
C ARG A 31 -1.34 -17.71 -13.41
N ASN A 32 -0.45 -17.96 -12.45
CA ASN A 32 0.13 -19.27 -12.19
C ASN A 32 -0.55 -20.03 -11.03
N ILE A 33 -1.68 -19.51 -10.51
CA ILE A 33 -2.43 -20.18 -9.44
C ILE A 33 -3.29 -21.29 -10.04
N ASP A 34 -3.04 -22.54 -9.62
CA ASP A 34 -3.95 -23.65 -9.91
C ASP A 34 -5.24 -23.53 -9.07
N THR A 35 -6.26 -22.93 -9.67
CA THR A 35 -7.56 -22.72 -9.04
C THR A 35 -8.31 -24.03 -8.72
N SER A 36 -7.88 -25.17 -9.29
CA SER A 36 -8.45 -26.48 -8.94
C SER A 36 -8.14 -26.86 -7.49
N LEU A 37 -7.03 -26.37 -6.92
CA LEU A 37 -6.59 -26.61 -5.54
C LEU A 37 -7.25 -25.68 -4.52
N LEU A 38 -8.01 -24.68 -4.95
CA LEU A 38 -8.71 -23.76 -4.03
C LEU A 38 -10.04 -24.34 -3.55
N SER A 39 -10.44 -23.94 -2.35
CA SER A 39 -11.73 -24.29 -1.74
C SER A 39 -12.89 -23.89 -2.66
N LYS A 40 -13.88 -24.78 -2.73
CA LYS A 40 -15.01 -24.66 -3.67
C LYS A 40 -16.20 -23.97 -3.02
N PRO A 41 -16.96 -23.14 -3.77
CA PRO A 41 -18.13 -22.43 -3.26
C PRO A 41 -19.34 -23.37 -3.13
N ILE A 42 -19.29 -24.29 -2.16
CA ILE A 42 -20.30 -25.35 -1.98
C ILE A 42 -21.38 -25.00 -0.96
N TYR A 43 -21.17 -23.95 -0.15
CA TYR A 43 -22.10 -23.55 0.90
C TYR A 43 -23.03 -22.44 0.42
N LYS A 44 -24.31 -22.56 0.81
CA LYS A 44 -25.20 -21.39 0.87
C LYS A 44 -24.71 -20.47 1.98
N VAL A 45 -25.01 -19.18 1.87
CA VAL A 45 -24.55 -18.15 2.82
C VAL A 45 -25.74 -17.57 3.57
N THR A 46 -25.63 -17.47 4.89
CA THR A 46 -26.52 -16.68 5.75
C THR A 46 -25.86 -15.35 6.10
N PHE A 47 -26.68 -14.33 6.35
CA PHE A 47 -26.24 -12.98 6.70
C PHE A 47 -26.91 -12.54 8.01
N GLN A 48 -26.11 -11.96 8.91
CA GLN A 48 -26.58 -11.33 10.15
C GLN A 48 -26.06 -9.89 10.16
N ALA A 49 -26.98 -8.93 10.12
CA ALA A 49 -26.65 -7.51 10.13
C ALA A 49 -26.49 -6.98 11.56
N ASN A 50 -25.56 -6.04 11.75
CA ASN A 50 -25.40 -5.21 12.95
C ASN A 50 -25.41 -5.99 14.28
N VAL A 51 -24.70 -7.11 14.32
CA VAL A 51 -24.36 -7.80 15.56
C VAL A 51 -23.52 -6.85 16.43
N ARG A 52 -23.96 -6.65 17.68
CA ARG A 52 -23.30 -5.77 18.65
C ARG A 52 -22.23 -6.55 19.41
N VAL A 53 -20.97 -6.36 19.05
CA VAL A 53 -19.83 -7.05 19.68
C VAL A 53 -19.34 -6.23 20.87
N PRO A 54 -19.40 -6.74 22.12
CA PRO A 54 -19.01 -5.99 23.30
C PRO A 54 -17.49 -5.90 23.44
N MET A 55 -16.99 -4.69 23.69
CA MET A 55 -15.60 -4.43 24.05
C MET A 55 -15.42 -4.49 25.58
N ARG A 56 -14.18 -4.58 26.05
CA ARG A 56 -13.84 -4.67 27.49
C ARG A 56 -14.33 -3.50 28.35
N ASP A 57 -14.55 -2.35 27.74
CA ASP A 57 -15.02 -1.12 28.39
C ASP A 57 -16.55 -0.94 28.28
N GLY A 58 -17.25 -1.94 27.76
CA GLY A 58 -18.71 -2.01 27.75
C GLY A 58 -19.40 -1.34 26.58
N ILE A 59 -18.67 -0.67 25.69
CA ILE A 59 -19.24 -0.22 24.41
C ILE A 59 -19.44 -1.41 23.47
N THR A 60 -20.20 -1.21 22.39
CA THR A 60 -20.35 -2.24 21.36
C THR A 60 -19.96 -1.75 19.97
N LEU A 61 -19.30 -2.63 19.21
CA LEU A 61 -18.94 -2.39 17.82
C LEU A 61 -19.93 -3.10 16.89
N ALA A 62 -20.42 -2.37 15.89
CA ALA A 62 -21.35 -2.86 14.89
C ALA A 62 -20.64 -3.80 13.91
N THR A 63 -21.20 -5.01 13.77
CA THR A 63 -20.55 -6.08 13.02
C THR A 63 -21.54 -6.81 12.12
N ASP A 64 -21.21 -6.96 10.85
CA ASP A 64 -21.95 -7.74 9.86
C ASP A 64 -21.28 -9.10 9.67
N ILE A 65 -22.06 -10.18 9.65
CA ILE A 65 -21.54 -11.56 9.61
C ILE A 65 -22.14 -12.32 8.43
N TYR A 66 -21.28 -12.81 7.54
CA TYR A 66 -21.62 -13.72 6.46
C TYR A 66 -21.05 -15.10 6.80
N ARG A 67 -21.90 -16.13 6.92
CA ARG A 67 -21.45 -17.46 7.34
C ARG A 67 -22.07 -18.59 6.53
N PRO A 68 -21.41 -19.76 6.44
CA PRO A 68 -21.99 -20.93 5.79
C PRO A 68 -23.31 -21.33 6.46
N ASP A 69 -24.33 -21.60 5.64
CA ASP A 69 -25.61 -22.18 6.07
C ASP A 69 -25.47 -23.70 6.21
N ALA A 70 -24.61 -24.12 7.12
CA ALA A 70 -24.33 -25.52 7.37
C ALA A 70 -23.94 -25.74 8.84
N PRO A 71 -24.21 -26.91 9.42
CA PRO A 71 -23.68 -27.27 10.73
C PRO A 71 -22.16 -27.41 10.67
N GLY A 72 -21.50 -27.08 11.77
CA GLY A 72 -20.05 -27.19 11.90
C GLY A 72 -19.40 -25.91 12.41
N LYS A 73 -18.07 -25.98 12.53
CA LYS A 73 -17.19 -24.88 12.89
C LYS A 73 -16.34 -24.51 11.69
N PHE A 74 -16.11 -23.21 11.51
CA PHE A 74 -15.41 -22.66 10.35
C PHE A 74 -14.40 -21.60 10.80
N PRO A 75 -13.31 -21.41 10.05
CA PRO A 75 -12.39 -20.30 10.29
C PRO A 75 -13.04 -18.98 9.88
N ALA A 76 -12.66 -17.92 10.58
CA ALA A 76 -13.14 -16.58 10.30
C ALA A 76 -12.17 -15.78 9.42
N ILE A 77 -12.72 -14.86 8.63
CA ILE A 77 -11.98 -13.77 7.99
C ILE A 77 -12.55 -12.47 8.55
N LEU A 78 -11.70 -11.67 9.18
CA LEU A 78 -12.07 -10.42 9.83
C LEU A 78 -11.53 -9.22 9.04
N GLU A 79 -12.40 -8.23 8.87
CA GLU A 79 -12.06 -6.89 8.37
C GLU A 79 -12.60 -5.84 9.36
N ARG A 80 -11.72 -4.94 9.83
CA ARG A 80 -12.07 -3.84 10.73
C ARG A 80 -11.81 -2.50 10.05
N THR A 81 -12.87 -1.74 9.78
CA THR A 81 -12.81 -0.57 8.89
C THR A 81 -13.41 0.69 9.53
N PRO A 82 -12.82 1.87 9.32
CA PRO A 82 -13.46 3.16 9.59
C PRO A 82 -14.28 3.68 8.39
N TYR A 83 -14.43 2.88 7.33
CA TYR A 83 -14.97 3.30 6.03
C TYR A 83 -16.27 2.59 5.65
N ASN A 84 -17.16 2.37 6.62
CA ASN A 84 -18.44 1.66 6.50
C ASN A 84 -18.28 0.18 6.17
N ARG A 85 -18.49 -0.68 7.17
CA ARG A 85 -18.51 -2.14 7.04
C ARG A 85 -19.46 -2.66 5.95
N ALA A 86 -20.50 -1.91 5.61
CA ALA A 86 -21.49 -2.31 4.61
C ALA A 86 -21.01 -2.11 3.16
N THR A 87 -19.96 -1.30 2.95
CA THR A 87 -19.53 -0.91 1.59
C THR A 87 -18.04 -1.06 1.32
N TYR A 88 -17.18 -1.10 2.35
CA TYR A 88 -15.73 -1.22 2.13
C TYR A 88 -15.37 -2.57 1.47
N MET A 89 -15.64 -3.69 2.15
CA MET A 89 -15.75 -4.98 1.47
C MET A 89 -17.16 -5.10 0.87
N SER A 90 -17.23 -5.48 -0.41
CA SER A 90 -18.51 -5.68 -1.06
C SER A 90 -19.23 -6.92 -0.48
N PRO A 91 -20.57 -6.92 -0.41
CA PRO A 91 -21.32 -8.12 -0.02
C PRO A 91 -21.04 -9.34 -0.91
N ASP A 92 -20.64 -9.14 -2.17
CA ASP A 92 -20.32 -10.23 -3.09
C ASP A 92 -18.94 -10.84 -2.79
N ASP A 93 -17.96 -10.02 -2.40
CA ASP A 93 -16.67 -10.51 -1.89
C ASP A 93 -16.84 -11.26 -0.56
N ALA A 94 -17.65 -10.74 0.36
CA ALA A 94 -17.95 -11.44 1.61
C ALA A 94 -18.61 -12.80 1.34
N LYS A 95 -19.58 -12.88 0.42
CA LYS A 95 -20.19 -14.15 -0.02
C LYS A 95 -19.19 -15.06 -0.76
N TYR A 96 -18.24 -14.50 -1.48
CA TYR A 96 -17.20 -15.26 -2.16
C TYR A 96 -16.41 -16.12 -1.16
N TYR A 97 -15.95 -15.55 -0.05
CA TYR A 97 -15.29 -16.35 0.98
C TYR A 97 -16.28 -17.22 1.77
N ALA A 98 -17.45 -16.68 2.14
CA ALA A 98 -18.41 -17.41 2.97
C ALA A 98 -18.94 -18.69 2.30
N SER A 99 -19.23 -18.63 1.00
CA SER A 99 -19.66 -19.80 0.22
C SER A 99 -18.61 -20.92 0.16
N ARG A 100 -17.35 -20.61 0.50
CA ARG A 100 -16.22 -21.54 0.51
C ARG A 100 -15.89 -22.08 1.91
N GLY A 101 -16.73 -21.82 2.91
CA GLY A 101 -16.55 -22.32 4.26
C GLY A 101 -15.69 -21.43 5.15
N TYR A 102 -15.83 -20.11 5.01
CA TYR A 102 -15.32 -19.11 5.96
C TYR A 102 -16.48 -18.37 6.63
N VAL A 103 -16.30 -17.89 7.86
CA VAL A 103 -17.19 -16.85 8.41
C VAL A 103 -16.53 -15.49 8.16
N VAL A 104 -17.15 -14.66 7.34
CA VAL A 104 -16.64 -13.29 7.09
C VAL A 104 -17.29 -12.34 8.08
N VAL A 105 -16.47 -11.62 8.82
CA VAL A 105 -16.86 -10.69 9.89
C VAL A 105 -16.38 -9.29 9.48
N LEU A 106 -17.31 -8.38 9.23
CA LEU A 106 -17.04 -7.00 8.82
C LEU A 106 -17.45 -6.06 9.95
N GLN A 107 -16.52 -5.29 10.49
CA GLN A 107 -16.76 -4.49 11.69
C GLN A 107 -16.40 -3.02 11.46
N ASP A 108 -17.29 -2.12 11.88
CA ASP A 108 -16.95 -0.70 11.98
C ASP A 108 -16.09 -0.46 13.23
N VAL A 109 -14.97 0.24 13.09
CA VAL A 109 -14.15 0.60 14.26
C VAL A 109 -14.88 1.58 15.17
N ARG A 110 -14.41 1.68 16.41
CA ARG A 110 -15.01 2.51 17.46
C ARG A 110 -15.34 3.93 17.00
N GLY A 111 -16.56 4.36 17.30
CA GLY A 111 -17.06 5.70 17.00
C GLY A 111 -17.27 5.99 15.52
N THR A 112 -17.27 4.98 14.65
CA THR A 112 -17.62 5.11 13.23
C THR A 112 -18.93 4.39 12.93
N TYR A 113 -19.74 4.98 12.06
CA TYR A 113 -21.04 4.48 11.61
C TYR A 113 -21.92 4.02 12.78
N ASP A 114 -22.31 2.75 12.81
CA ASP A 114 -23.19 2.23 13.85
C ASP A 114 -22.43 1.85 15.13
N SER A 115 -21.10 1.84 15.14
CA SER A 115 -20.30 1.49 16.33
C SER A 115 -20.36 2.59 17.39
N ASP A 116 -20.49 2.17 18.65
CA ASP A 116 -20.51 3.10 19.78
C ASP A 116 -19.13 3.73 20.02
N GLY A 117 -19.09 4.73 20.91
CA GLY A 117 -17.86 5.40 21.34
C GLY A 117 -17.53 6.63 20.50
N VAL A 118 -16.26 7.04 20.56
CA VAL A 118 -15.74 8.23 19.87
C VAL A 118 -14.58 7.79 18.99
N PHE A 119 -14.62 8.20 17.72
CA PHE A 119 -13.54 7.94 16.80
C PHE A 119 -12.34 8.83 17.15
N TYR A 120 -11.20 8.20 17.30
CA TYR A 120 -9.90 8.85 17.41
C TYR A 120 -8.91 7.95 16.68
N ALA A 121 -8.37 8.45 15.58
CA ALA A 121 -7.57 7.64 14.66
C ALA A 121 -6.47 6.85 15.39
N PHE A 122 -6.40 5.55 15.09
CA PHE A 122 -5.40 4.58 15.54
C PHE A 122 -5.40 4.19 17.02
N LYS A 123 -6.04 4.98 17.90
CA LYS A 123 -5.84 4.90 19.36
C LYS A 123 -6.33 3.60 19.99
N ASN A 124 -7.46 3.08 19.51
CA ASN A 124 -8.16 1.97 20.16
C ASN A 124 -7.94 0.63 19.47
N GLU A 125 -7.24 0.60 18.34
CA GLU A 125 -7.25 -0.54 17.42
C GLU A 125 -6.65 -1.81 18.01
N ALA A 126 -5.64 -1.70 18.86
CA ALA A 126 -5.02 -2.87 19.50
C ALA A 126 -5.97 -3.54 20.50
N ASN A 127 -6.65 -2.76 21.33
CA ASN A 127 -7.56 -3.31 22.34
C ASN A 127 -8.86 -3.82 21.72
N ASP A 128 -9.48 -3.02 20.85
CA ASP A 128 -10.75 -3.38 20.22
C ASP A 128 -10.58 -4.54 19.22
N GLY A 129 -9.43 -4.60 18.53
CA GLY A 129 -9.05 -5.72 17.69
C GLY A 129 -8.90 -7.01 18.49
N PHE A 130 -8.18 -6.96 19.62
CA PHE A 130 -8.03 -8.12 20.51
C PHE A 130 -9.38 -8.60 21.07
N ASP A 131 -10.22 -7.69 21.54
CA ASP A 131 -11.54 -8.04 22.09
C ASP A 131 -12.44 -8.67 21.02
N THR A 132 -12.34 -8.18 19.78
CA THR A 132 -13.05 -8.77 18.63
C THR A 132 -12.52 -10.17 18.30
N ASP A 133 -11.20 -10.38 18.30
CA ASP A 133 -10.60 -11.69 18.06
C ASP A 133 -11.02 -12.71 19.13
N GLU A 134 -10.99 -12.31 20.40
CA GLU A 134 -11.46 -13.16 21.50
C GLU A 134 -12.95 -13.44 21.37
N TRP A 135 -13.77 -12.45 21.04
CA TRP A 135 -15.20 -12.67 20.84
C TRP A 135 -15.47 -13.68 19.72
N ILE A 136 -14.82 -13.52 18.55
CA ILE A 136 -14.92 -14.46 17.42
C ILE A 136 -14.50 -15.87 17.83
N GLY A 137 -13.37 -16.00 18.53
CA GLY A 137 -12.83 -17.29 18.96
C GLY A 137 -13.74 -18.08 19.91
N HIS A 138 -14.63 -17.39 20.64
CA HIS A 138 -15.59 -18.02 21.56
C HIS A 138 -16.96 -18.33 20.93
N GLN A 139 -17.21 -17.97 19.67
CA GLN A 139 -18.49 -18.28 19.03
C GLN A 139 -18.63 -19.78 18.71
N ASP A 140 -19.86 -20.29 18.81
CA ASP A 140 -20.15 -21.72 18.55
C ASP A 140 -19.83 -22.16 17.11
N TRP A 141 -19.86 -21.21 16.16
CA TRP A 141 -19.51 -21.44 14.76
C TRP A 141 -18.02 -21.34 14.47
N SER A 142 -17.19 -20.90 15.43
CA SER A 142 -15.75 -20.68 15.22
C SER A 142 -14.96 -21.96 15.47
N ASP A 143 -14.03 -22.25 14.57
CA ASP A 143 -13.01 -23.30 14.76
C ASP A 143 -11.76 -22.81 15.52
N GLY A 144 -11.72 -21.52 15.86
CA GLY A 144 -10.62 -20.87 16.56
C GLY A 144 -9.50 -20.32 15.65
N GLY A 145 -9.66 -20.36 14.32
CA GLY A 145 -8.78 -19.71 13.37
C GLY A 145 -9.36 -18.40 12.82
N ILE A 146 -8.59 -17.31 12.91
CA ILE A 146 -8.93 -16.00 12.33
C ILE A 146 -7.85 -15.60 11.33
N GLY A 147 -8.26 -15.34 10.10
CA GLY A 147 -7.51 -14.56 9.14
C GLY A 147 -7.96 -13.11 9.16
N THR A 148 -7.05 -12.15 8.97
CA THR A 148 -7.42 -10.75 8.78
C THR A 148 -7.07 -10.27 7.38
N MET A 149 -7.87 -9.36 6.83
CA MET A 149 -7.56 -8.71 5.56
C MET A 149 -8.01 -7.26 5.48
N GLY A 150 -7.43 -6.52 4.55
CA GLY A 150 -7.79 -5.15 4.24
C GLY A 150 -6.57 -4.28 3.92
N GLY A 151 -6.83 -3.06 3.46
CA GLY A 151 -5.78 -2.13 3.09
C GLY A 151 -5.79 -0.79 3.82
N SER A 152 -4.70 -0.04 3.72
CA SER A 152 -4.58 1.29 4.33
C SER A 152 -4.83 1.20 5.85
N TYR A 153 -5.79 1.95 6.39
CA TYR A 153 -6.15 1.89 7.82
C TYR A 153 -6.62 0.49 8.22
N VAL A 154 -7.39 -0.17 7.35
CA VAL A 154 -7.86 -1.56 7.53
C VAL A 154 -6.69 -2.55 7.50
N GLY A 155 -5.58 -2.17 6.86
CA GLY A 155 -4.30 -2.85 7.01
C GLY A 155 -3.68 -2.63 8.38
N TYR A 156 -3.61 -1.38 8.84
CA TYR A 156 -3.05 -1.04 10.14
C TYR A 156 -3.78 -1.70 11.33
N THR A 157 -5.11 -1.88 11.25
CA THR A 157 -5.85 -2.60 12.31
C THR A 157 -5.32 -4.02 12.52
N GLN A 158 -4.80 -4.66 11.47
CA GLN A 158 -4.17 -5.99 11.55
C GLN A 158 -2.84 -5.95 12.30
N TRP A 159 -2.02 -4.90 12.10
CA TRP A 159 -0.80 -4.68 12.89
C TRP A 159 -1.13 -4.52 14.38
N ALA A 160 -2.14 -3.71 14.68
CA ALA A 160 -2.59 -3.49 16.05
C ALA A 160 -3.07 -4.80 16.72
N GLN A 161 -3.81 -5.63 15.98
CA GLN A 161 -4.23 -6.97 16.43
C GLN A 161 -3.04 -7.91 16.65
N ALA A 162 -2.08 -7.95 15.72
CA ALA A 162 -0.90 -8.81 15.83
C ALA A 162 -0.05 -8.45 17.06
N VAL A 163 0.11 -7.15 17.35
CA VAL A 163 0.83 -6.66 18.54
C VAL A 163 0.07 -6.98 19.83
N ALA A 164 -1.28 -6.95 19.81
CA ALA A 164 -2.08 -7.30 20.97
C ALA A 164 -2.06 -8.82 21.28
N GLY A 165 -1.84 -9.66 20.26
CA GLY A 165 -1.41 -11.05 20.43
C GLY A 165 -2.50 -12.05 20.82
N SER A 166 -3.70 -11.94 20.24
CA SER A 166 -4.72 -13.00 20.42
C SER A 166 -4.22 -14.32 19.83
N LYS A 167 -4.47 -15.42 20.56
CA LYS A 167 -4.16 -16.78 20.09
C LYS A 167 -4.99 -17.20 18.88
N TYR A 168 -6.11 -16.53 18.60
CA TYR A 168 -7.03 -16.89 17.52
C TYR A 168 -6.57 -16.37 16.15
N LEU A 169 -5.73 -15.33 16.11
CA LEU A 169 -5.11 -14.85 14.87
C LEU A 169 -4.17 -15.91 14.29
N LYS A 170 -4.31 -16.23 13.00
CA LYS A 170 -3.53 -17.28 12.31
C LYS A 170 -2.87 -16.84 11.00
N ALA A 171 -3.37 -15.81 10.32
CA ALA A 171 -2.80 -15.32 9.07
C ALA A 171 -3.28 -13.89 8.77
N MET A 172 -2.44 -13.08 8.14
CA MET A 172 -2.79 -11.71 7.74
C MET A 172 -2.58 -11.49 6.24
N VAL A 173 -3.45 -10.68 5.63
CA VAL A 173 -3.34 -10.18 4.26
C VAL A 173 -3.47 -8.66 4.28
N MET A 174 -2.37 -7.97 4.07
CA MET A 174 -2.24 -6.53 4.27
C MET A 174 -1.96 -5.88 2.92
N THR A 175 -2.68 -4.80 2.59
CA THR A 175 -2.39 -4.07 1.35
C THR A 175 -2.14 -2.59 1.62
N VAL A 176 -1.11 -2.00 0.99
CA VAL A 176 -0.79 -0.55 1.06
C VAL A 176 -0.87 -0.01 2.49
N THR A 177 0.01 -0.48 3.37
CA THR A 177 -0.04 -0.15 4.80
C THR A 177 1.31 -0.41 5.48
N THR A 178 1.49 0.14 6.67
CA THR A 178 2.66 -0.14 7.52
C THR A 178 2.29 0.04 8.98
N SER A 179 3.09 -0.57 9.86
CA SER A 179 2.95 -0.51 11.32
C SER A 179 3.42 0.82 11.94
N ASP A 180 4.23 1.60 11.21
CA ASP A 180 4.88 2.82 11.67
C ASP A 180 4.04 4.08 11.35
N ILE A 181 3.04 4.36 12.20
CA ILE A 181 2.17 5.54 12.06
C ILE A 181 2.95 6.85 12.19
N TYR A 182 3.96 6.92 13.06
CA TYR A 182 4.72 8.16 13.20
C TYR A 182 5.59 8.40 11.96
N GLY A 183 6.52 7.50 11.66
CA GLY A 183 7.61 7.74 10.72
C GLY A 183 7.32 7.38 9.26
N ASN A 184 6.16 6.77 8.99
CA ASN A 184 5.75 6.41 7.62
C ASN A 184 4.27 6.68 7.31
N TRP A 185 3.49 7.30 8.21
CA TRP A 185 2.17 7.84 7.89
C TRP A 185 2.13 9.35 8.06
N ILE A 186 2.18 9.81 9.31
CA ILE A 186 1.91 11.21 9.67
C ILE A 186 3.15 12.08 9.47
N TYR A 187 4.34 11.55 9.75
CA TYR A 187 5.60 12.21 9.49
C TYR A 187 6.48 11.33 8.60
N ILE A 188 7.23 11.97 7.70
CA ILE A 188 8.29 11.33 6.93
C ILE A 188 9.55 12.18 7.14
N ASP A 189 10.58 11.56 7.71
CA ASP A 189 11.88 12.20 8.01
C ASP A 189 11.73 13.54 8.79
N GLY A 190 10.73 13.62 9.67
CA GLY A 190 10.46 14.79 10.52
C GLY A 190 9.56 15.86 9.90
N VAL A 191 9.05 15.65 8.69
CA VAL A 191 8.10 16.55 8.00
C VAL A 191 6.71 15.92 7.98
N SER A 192 5.67 16.68 8.33
CA SER A 192 4.29 16.19 8.25
C SER A 192 3.96 15.80 6.82
N HIS A 193 3.26 14.68 6.66
CA HIS A 193 2.72 14.25 5.39
C HIS A 193 1.45 15.02 5.06
N TYR A 194 1.55 16.35 5.02
CA TYR A 194 0.41 17.27 5.08
C TYR A 194 -0.64 17.05 3.97
N GLY A 195 -0.21 16.62 2.79
CA GLY A 195 -1.11 16.25 1.69
C GLY A 195 -2.03 15.07 2.03
N PHE A 196 -1.63 14.18 2.94
CA PHE A 196 -2.44 13.10 3.49
C PHE A 196 -3.13 13.52 4.81
N ASP A 197 -2.36 14.10 5.74
CA ASP A 197 -2.82 14.41 7.10
C ASP A 197 -4.07 15.30 7.11
N LEU A 198 -4.10 16.33 6.27
CA LEU A 198 -5.20 17.28 6.23
C LEU A 198 -6.46 16.72 5.55
N PRO A 199 -6.41 16.23 4.29
CA PRO A 199 -7.63 15.77 3.64
C PRO A 199 -8.21 14.51 4.28
N TRP A 200 -7.39 13.50 4.55
CA TRP A 200 -7.84 12.25 5.15
C TRP A 200 -8.07 12.41 6.65
N GLY A 201 -7.01 12.77 7.38
CA GLY A 201 -7.05 12.79 8.84
C GLY A 201 -7.86 13.95 9.41
N GLY A 202 -7.65 15.16 8.88
CA GLY A 202 -8.26 16.39 9.38
C GLY A 202 -9.71 16.60 8.95
N ILE A 203 -10.09 16.20 7.74
CA ILE A 203 -11.40 16.50 7.14
C ILE A 203 -12.24 15.23 6.98
N GLU A 204 -11.79 14.26 6.18
CA GLU A 204 -12.56 13.06 5.84
C GLU A 204 -12.95 12.26 7.10
N MET A 205 -12.03 12.14 8.05
CA MET A 205 -12.21 11.38 9.30
C MET A 205 -12.65 12.23 10.50
N SER A 206 -13.25 13.40 10.30
CA SER A 206 -13.62 14.31 11.39
C SER A 206 -14.90 13.92 12.16
N ALA A 207 -15.63 12.90 11.72
CA ALA A 207 -16.96 12.58 12.23
C ALA A 207 -17.22 11.05 12.19
N HIS A 208 -18.39 10.64 12.64
CA HIS A 208 -18.80 9.23 12.66
C HIS A 208 -18.92 8.62 11.25
N VAL A 209 -19.11 9.44 10.22
CA VAL A 209 -19.13 9.01 8.82
C VAL A 209 -18.09 9.79 8.03
N MET A 210 -17.56 9.18 6.97
CA MET A 210 -16.60 9.85 6.09
C MET A 210 -17.19 11.14 5.51
N GLN A 211 -16.44 12.23 5.64
CA GLN A 211 -16.81 13.54 5.10
C GLN A 211 -16.37 13.66 3.64
N ASN A 212 -17.19 14.33 2.83
CA ASN A 212 -16.88 14.51 1.42
C ASN A 212 -15.78 15.57 1.22
N THR A 213 -14.64 15.15 0.70
CA THR A 213 -13.47 16.00 0.41
C THR A 213 -13.51 16.66 -0.98
N ARG A 214 -14.43 16.27 -1.86
CA ARG A 214 -14.45 16.71 -3.27
C ARG A 214 -15.03 18.10 -3.48
N GLY A 215 -15.81 18.60 -2.53
CA GLY A 215 -16.51 19.89 -2.65
C GLY A 215 -15.69 21.10 -2.20
N PHE A 216 -14.48 20.90 -1.67
CA PHE A 216 -13.68 21.99 -1.10
C PHE A 216 -12.91 22.79 -2.16
N ASP A 217 -12.84 24.09 -1.93
CA ASP A 217 -11.79 24.94 -2.49
C ASP A 217 -10.52 24.75 -1.64
N TRP A 218 -9.63 23.88 -2.11
CA TRP A 218 -8.47 23.43 -1.35
C TRP A 218 -7.36 24.47 -1.11
N PRO A 219 -7.00 25.36 -2.05
CA PRO A 219 -5.89 26.28 -1.86
C PRO A 219 -5.99 27.17 -0.61
N PRO A 220 -7.14 27.77 -0.26
CA PRO A 220 -7.27 28.51 1.00
C PRO A 220 -7.06 27.64 2.25
N ILE A 221 -7.49 26.37 2.21
CA ILE A 221 -7.37 25.44 3.34
C ILE A 221 -5.92 25.00 3.52
N TYR A 222 -5.21 24.64 2.43
CA TYR A 222 -3.79 24.28 2.52
C TYR A 222 -2.92 25.46 2.96
N ASN A 223 -3.23 26.67 2.51
CA ASN A 223 -2.48 27.89 2.82
C ASN A 223 -2.85 28.50 4.18
N HIS A 224 -3.80 27.91 4.92
CA HIS A 224 -4.17 28.38 6.25
C HIS A 224 -3.01 28.21 7.23
N LEU A 225 -2.80 29.21 8.08
CA LEU A 225 -1.79 29.20 9.14
C LEU A 225 -2.42 29.57 10.50
N PRO A 226 -2.04 28.89 11.59
CA PRO A 226 -1.08 27.77 11.64
C PRO A 226 -1.66 26.47 11.03
N ILE A 227 -0.81 25.65 10.40
CA ILE A 227 -1.25 24.41 9.73
C ILE A 227 -1.98 23.42 10.65
N ALA A 228 -1.69 23.48 11.95
CA ALA A 228 -2.37 22.69 12.98
C ALA A 228 -3.88 22.98 13.08
N THR A 229 -4.38 24.08 12.51
CA THR A 229 -5.81 24.42 12.46
C THR A 229 -6.36 24.51 11.04
N SER A 230 -5.64 24.00 10.02
CA SER A 230 -6.11 24.03 8.62
C SER A 230 -7.44 23.32 8.41
N ALA A 231 -7.71 22.23 9.14
CA ALA A 231 -9.02 21.56 9.08
C ALA A 231 -10.17 22.50 9.49
N GLU A 232 -9.93 23.47 10.38
CA GLU A 232 -10.93 24.45 10.83
C GLU A 232 -11.28 25.44 9.71
N ALA A 233 -10.34 25.74 8.80
CA ALA A 233 -10.61 26.50 7.58
C ALA A 233 -11.53 25.73 6.61
N GLY A 234 -11.54 24.40 6.68
CA GLY A 234 -12.52 23.53 6.04
C GLY A 234 -13.80 23.33 6.87
N HIS A 235 -13.97 24.00 8.01
CA HIS A 235 -15.07 23.84 8.97
C HIS A 235 -15.10 22.49 9.72
N HIS A 236 -13.94 21.86 9.89
CA HIS A 236 -13.78 20.62 10.67
C HIS A 236 -12.94 20.85 11.93
N ILE A 237 -13.42 20.34 13.07
CA ILE A 237 -12.66 20.33 14.34
C ILE A 237 -12.33 18.88 14.66
N THR A 238 -11.06 18.52 14.47
CA THR A 238 -10.62 17.13 14.51
C THR A 238 -9.51 16.95 15.54
N PRO A 239 -9.81 16.37 16.73
CA PRO A 239 -8.85 16.31 17.84
C PRO A 239 -7.54 15.61 17.49
N HIS A 240 -7.59 14.42 16.87
CA HIS A 240 -6.38 13.68 16.52
C HIS A 240 -5.47 14.45 15.55
N TYR A 241 -6.05 15.18 14.59
CA TYR A 241 -5.29 16.03 13.67
C TYR A 241 -4.51 17.12 14.43
N ARG A 242 -5.14 17.81 15.38
CA ARG A 242 -4.45 18.83 16.20
C ARG A 242 -3.34 18.21 17.04
N ASP A 243 -3.60 17.05 17.63
CA ASP A 243 -2.63 16.34 18.46
C ASP A 243 -1.42 15.88 17.66
N TRP A 244 -1.59 15.44 16.41
CA TRP A 244 -0.46 15.11 15.53
C TRP A 244 0.52 16.28 15.40
N PHE A 245 0.04 17.50 15.14
CA PHE A 245 0.88 18.69 15.07
C PHE A 245 1.41 19.18 16.42
N ALA A 246 0.77 18.81 17.53
CA ALA A 246 1.30 19.04 18.88
C ALA A 246 2.44 18.07 19.24
N HIS A 247 2.56 16.96 18.50
CA HIS A 247 3.54 15.89 18.70
C HIS A 247 4.43 15.65 17.47
N PRO A 248 5.17 16.67 16.97
CA PRO A 248 5.94 16.56 15.73
C PRO A 248 7.19 15.66 15.81
N THR A 249 7.56 15.25 17.03
CA THR A 249 8.66 14.32 17.29
C THR A 249 8.12 12.98 17.76
N ARG A 250 8.93 11.90 17.66
CA ARG A 250 8.58 10.58 18.20
C ARG A 250 8.60 10.54 19.73
N ASP A 251 7.65 11.20 20.38
CA ASP A 251 7.45 11.20 21.83
C ASP A 251 6.45 10.10 22.28
N SER A 252 6.03 10.13 23.54
CA SER A 252 5.15 9.13 24.15
C SER A 252 3.70 9.15 23.64
N TYR A 253 3.27 10.20 22.95
CA TYR A 253 1.93 10.23 22.33
C TYR A 253 1.74 9.07 21.36
N TRP A 254 2.78 8.78 20.59
CA TRP A 254 2.81 7.73 19.57
C TRP A 254 2.91 6.31 20.14
N ASP A 255 3.18 6.16 21.44
CA ASP A 255 3.22 4.83 22.05
C ASP A 255 1.82 4.20 22.09
N GLY A 256 1.73 2.97 21.59
CA GLY A 256 0.45 2.25 21.42
C GLY A 256 -0.33 2.65 20.17
N ILE A 257 0.21 3.54 19.33
CA ILE A 257 -0.30 3.92 18.00
C ILE A 257 0.70 3.50 16.91
N SER A 258 1.99 3.76 17.13
CA SER A 258 3.05 3.41 16.18
C SER A 258 3.80 2.19 16.69
N PHE A 259 3.96 1.16 15.83
CA PHE A 259 4.52 -0.15 16.16
C PHE A 259 5.84 -0.45 15.44
N GLU A 260 6.79 0.47 15.52
CA GLU A 260 8.04 0.46 14.75
C GLU A 260 9.26 -0.10 15.52
N LYS A 261 9.07 -0.50 16.78
CA LYS A 261 10.15 -1.00 17.66
C LYS A 261 10.35 -2.50 17.45
N GLU A 262 11.58 -2.98 17.62
CA GLU A 262 11.90 -4.42 17.53
C GLU A 262 11.02 -5.27 18.47
N SER A 263 10.68 -4.74 19.66
CA SER A 263 9.78 -5.39 20.62
C SER A 263 8.34 -5.55 20.13
N ASP A 264 7.88 -4.74 19.17
CA ASP A 264 6.54 -4.86 18.61
C ASP A 264 6.51 -5.93 17.53
N TYR A 265 7.48 -5.95 16.62
CA TYR A 265 7.65 -7.03 15.65
C TYR A 265 7.89 -8.39 16.32
N ALA A 266 8.56 -8.42 17.48
CA ALA A 266 8.78 -9.64 18.25
C ALA A 266 7.50 -10.26 18.82
N LYS A 267 6.35 -9.58 18.76
CA LYS A 267 5.03 -10.10 19.15
C LYS A 267 4.29 -10.78 18.00
N VAL A 268 4.74 -10.59 16.76
CA VAL A 268 4.09 -11.14 15.57
C VAL A 268 4.29 -12.65 15.52
N THR A 269 3.19 -13.41 15.57
CA THR A 269 3.23 -14.88 15.64
C THR A 269 2.74 -15.58 14.37
N VAL A 270 2.22 -14.82 13.40
CA VAL A 270 1.50 -15.34 12.22
C VAL A 270 2.16 -14.92 10.91
N PRO A 271 1.99 -15.70 9.82
CA PRO A 271 2.44 -15.32 8.49
C PRO A 271 1.65 -14.12 7.95
N ILE A 272 2.32 -13.30 7.14
CA ILE A 272 1.76 -12.08 6.54
C ILE A 272 2.01 -12.10 5.04
N LEU A 273 0.95 -11.87 4.25
CA LEU A 273 1.05 -11.48 2.86
C LEU A 273 0.86 -9.97 2.76
N SER A 274 1.92 -9.23 2.45
CA SER A 274 1.84 -7.80 2.14
C SER A 274 1.75 -7.57 0.63
N MET A 275 0.91 -6.64 0.20
CA MET A 275 0.83 -6.18 -1.18
C MET A 275 0.85 -4.65 -1.24
N ASP A 276 1.82 -4.08 -1.93
CA ASP A 276 2.06 -2.64 -1.94
C ASP A 276 2.44 -2.15 -3.35
N GLY A 277 2.64 -0.84 -3.51
CA GLY A 277 2.89 -0.18 -4.79
C GLY A 277 4.16 0.65 -4.80
N TRP A 278 4.89 0.69 -5.92
CA TRP A 278 6.08 1.53 -6.09
C TRP A 278 5.83 3.03 -5.88
N TYR A 279 4.60 3.48 -6.15
CA TYR A 279 4.15 4.84 -5.92
C TYR A 279 3.23 4.93 -4.70
N ASP A 280 3.14 3.89 -3.87
CA ASP A 280 2.35 3.96 -2.66
C ASP A 280 3.08 4.78 -1.59
N ILE A 281 2.27 5.46 -0.79
CA ILE A 281 2.68 6.33 0.30
C ILE A 281 3.36 5.56 1.46
N PHE A 282 3.02 4.27 1.64
CA PHE A 282 3.44 3.45 2.78
C PHE A 282 4.52 2.41 2.46
N LEU A 283 4.93 2.25 1.19
CA LEU A 283 5.87 1.22 0.77
C LEU A 283 7.19 1.22 1.56
N ARG A 284 7.72 2.40 1.90
CA ARG A 284 8.95 2.52 2.71
C ARG A 284 8.79 1.80 4.05
N GLY A 285 7.63 1.94 4.68
CA GLY A 285 7.28 1.29 5.93
C GLY A 285 7.06 -0.21 5.76
N ASP A 286 6.32 -0.66 4.74
CA ASP A 286 6.07 -2.10 4.51
C ASP A 286 7.37 -2.88 4.23
N ILE A 287 8.32 -2.28 3.49
CA ILE A 287 9.66 -2.87 3.30
C ILE A 287 10.40 -3.02 4.63
N ARG A 288 10.31 -2.03 5.53
CA ARG A 288 10.92 -2.10 6.86
C ARG A 288 10.23 -3.14 7.72
N ASP A 289 8.90 -3.19 7.71
CA ASP A 289 8.09 -4.15 8.43
C ASP A 289 8.45 -5.58 8.00
N ASP A 290 8.57 -5.83 6.69
CA ASP A 290 9.02 -7.11 6.14
C ASP A 290 10.38 -7.53 6.69
N ALA A 291 11.38 -6.65 6.62
CA ALA A 291 12.72 -6.93 7.13
C ALA A 291 12.71 -7.23 8.64
N MET A 292 11.93 -6.48 9.42
CA MET A 292 11.86 -6.65 10.87
C MET A 292 11.10 -7.92 11.28
N VAL A 293 9.98 -8.24 10.65
CA VAL A 293 9.24 -9.49 10.92
C VAL A 293 10.11 -10.70 10.61
N ARG A 294 10.80 -10.72 9.46
CA ARG A 294 11.73 -11.81 9.11
C ARG A 294 12.85 -11.97 10.14
N LYS A 295 13.35 -10.85 10.66
CA LYS A 295 14.44 -10.83 11.64
C LYS A 295 14.00 -11.32 13.03
N VAL A 296 12.88 -10.81 13.56
CA VAL A 296 12.54 -10.96 14.98
C VAL A 296 11.13 -11.47 15.28
N GLY A 297 10.30 -11.73 14.27
CA GLY A 297 8.95 -12.29 14.46
C GLY A 297 9.00 -13.51 15.38
N ALA A 298 8.03 -13.64 16.29
CA ALA A 298 8.12 -14.55 17.43
C ALA A 298 8.22 -16.03 17.00
N THR A 299 7.53 -16.40 15.94
CA THR A 299 7.44 -17.78 15.45
C THR A 299 8.21 -17.95 14.14
N GLN A 300 8.64 -19.17 13.85
CA GLN A 300 9.28 -19.49 12.57
C GLN A 300 8.31 -19.25 11.40
N VAL A 301 7.02 -19.54 11.57
CA VAL A 301 6.00 -19.30 10.53
C VAL A 301 5.80 -17.81 10.24
N ALA A 302 5.91 -16.92 11.24
CA ALA A 302 5.90 -15.48 10.99
C ALA A 302 7.11 -15.03 10.16
N ARG A 303 8.30 -15.51 10.53
CA ARG A 303 9.56 -15.13 9.87
C ARG A 303 9.65 -15.65 8.44
N ASP A 304 9.42 -16.95 8.25
CA ASP A 304 9.57 -17.61 6.94
C ASP A 304 8.34 -17.43 6.05
N GLY A 305 7.17 -17.27 6.68
CA GLY A 305 5.90 -17.11 6.00
C GLY A 305 5.68 -15.71 5.45
N LYS A 306 6.45 -14.69 5.83
CA LYS A 306 6.30 -13.34 5.28
C LYS A 306 6.45 -13.35 3.75
N ARG A 307 5.50 -12.73 3.04
CA ARG A 307 5.51 -12.46 1.59
C ARG A 307 5.31 -10.97 1.34
N LEU A 308 6.00 -10.42 0.35
CA LEU A 308 5.87 -9.03 -0.07
C LEU A 308 5.73 -8.94 -1.59
N MET A 309 4.60 -8.40 -2.04
CA MET A 309 4.31 -8.15 -3.44
C MET A 309 4.32 -6.64 -3.71
N ILE A 310 5.11 -6.17 -4.66
CA ILE A 310 5.20 -4.74 -5.01
C ILE A 310 4.84 -4.54 -6.48
N GLY A 311 3.68 -3.96 -6.75
CA GLY A 311 3.22 -3.61 -8.09
C GLY A 311 3.54 -2.16 -8.48
N PRO A 312 3.21 -1.73 -9.70
CA PRO A 312 3.43 -0.36 -10.17
C PRO A 312 2.30 0.60 -9.73
N TRP A 313 1.79 0.40 -8.51
CA TRP A 313 0.61 1.09 -8.00
C TRP A 313 0.96 2.29 -7.15
N ALA A 314 0.05 3.26 -7.07
CA ALA A 314 -0.02 4.21 -5.97
C ALA A 314 -0.83 3.57 -4.83
N HIS A 315 -1.75 4.30 -4.19
CA HIS A 315 -2.59 3.78 -3.11
C HIS A 315 -3.75 2.90 -3.60
N SER A 316 -3.40 1.84 -4.32
CA SER A 316 -4.29 0.81 -4.85
C SER A 316 -3.51 -0.49 -5.09
N THR A 317 -4.20 -1.58 -5.43
CA THR A 317 -3.53 -2.86 -5.74
C THR A 317 -4.26 -3.66 -6.81
N GLY A 318 -3.51 -4.44 -7.59
CA GLY A 318 -4.01 -5.40 -8.59
C GLY A 318 -4.47 -4.79 -9.92
N GLY A 319 -4.40 -3.46 -10.06
CA GLY A 319 -4.81 -2.73 -11.26
C GLY A 319 -3.75 -2.71 -12.36
N ARG A 320 -4.19 -2.37 -13.57
CA ARG A 320 -3.35 -2.21 -14.77
C ARG A 320 -2.55 -0.90 -14.79
N THR A 321 -3.09 0.13 -14.15
CA THR A 321 -2.54 1.48 -14.01
C THR A 321 -2.20 1.74 -12.55
N ALA A 322 -1.44 2.81 -12.26
CA ALA A 322 -1.04 3.11 -10.88
C ALA A 322 -2.23 3.40 -9.95
N LEU A 323 -3.26 4.05 -10.49
CA LEU A 323 -4.59 4.23 -9.89
C LEU A 323 -5.68 3.90 -10.91
N PRO A 324 -6.89 3.53 -10.48
CA PRO A 324 -8.03 3.43 -11.39
C PRO A 324 -8.30 4.75 -12.13
N VAL A 325 -8.67 4.65 -13.40
CA VAL A 325 -9.02 5.83 -14.21
C VAL A 325 -10.20 6.57 -13.59
N GLY A 326 -10.06 7.88 -13.38
CA GLY A 326 -11.12 8.72 -12.80
C GLY A 326 -11.14 8.73 -11.27
N SER A 327 -10.18 8.11 -10.60
CA SER A 327 -9.93 8.33 -9.17
C SER A 327 -9.42 9.75 -8.90
N ASN A 328 -9.66 10.27 -7.70
CA ASN A 328 -9.11 11.58 -7.30
C ASN A 328 -7.58 11.54 -7.38
N GLY A 329 -6.97 12.58 -7.96
CA GLY A 329 -5.51 12.67 -8.11
C GLY A 329 -4.90 11.71 -9.15
N SER A 330 -5.72 11.00 -9.93
CA SER A 330 -5.23 10.16 -11.03
C SER A 330 -4.77 10.99 -12.23
N ASP A 331 -3.69 10.58 -12.88
CA ASP A 331 -3.27 11.12 -14.18
C ASP A 331 -4.42 10.99 -15.21
N PRO A 332 -4.83 12.09 -15.89
CA PRO A 332 -5.85 12.02 -16.94
C PRO A 332 -5.41 11.15 -18.14
N THR A 333 -4.12 10.86 -18.27
CA THR A 333 -3.48 10.00 -19.26
C THR A 333 -2.66 8.91 -18.56
N PRO A 334 -3.29 8.03 -17.78
CA PRO A 334 -2.57 7.16 -16.86
C PRO A 334 -1.66 6.19 -17.62
N VAL A 335 -0.45 6.00 -17.08
CA VAL A 335 0.51 5.04 -17.61
C VAL A 335 -0.07 3.62 -17.49
N ASP A 336 -0.23 2.97 -18.63
CA ASP A 336 -0.58 1.55 -18.74
C ASP A 336 0.67 0.69 -18.58
N PHE A 337 0.71 -0.14 -17.54
CA PHE A 337 1.82 -1.06 -17.28
C PHE A 337 1.68 -2.42 -18.00
N GLY A 338 0.64 -2.61 -18.81
CA GLY A 338 0.48 -3.75 -19.72
C GLY A 338 -0.29 -4.93 -19.13
N ASP A 339 -0.59 -5.90 -20.01
CA ASP A 339 -1.44 -7.08 -19.74
C ASP A 339 -0.91 -8.00 -18.64
N ASP A 340 0.38 -7.89 -18.34
CA ASP A 340 1.02 -8.69 -17.30
C ASP A 340 0.83 -8.13 -15.89
N THR A 341 0.37 -6.89 -15.74
CA THR A 341 0.20 -6.24 -14.44
C THR A 341 -0.99 -6.78 -13.62
N PRO A 342 -2.22 -6.85 -14.16
CA PRO A 342 -3.39 -7.14 -13.35
C PRO A 342 -3.49 -8.60 -12.92
N PHE A 343 -4.17 -8.83 -11.80
CA PHE A 343 -4.53 -10.15 -11.31
C PHE A 343 -5.75 -10.07 -10.38
N ASP A 344 -6.39 -11.21 -10.14
CA ASP A 344 -7.52 -11.31 -9.22
C ASP A 344 -7.03 -11.44 -7.77
N LYS A 345 -7.25 -10.38 -6.99
CA LYS A 345 -6.87 -10.33 -5.57
C LYS A 345 -7.63 -11.35 -4.72
N ASN A 346 -8.89 -11.62 -5.02
CA ASN A 346 -9.68 -12.59 -4.27
C ASN A 346 -9.14 -14.02 -4.43
N ILE A 347 -8.58 -14.35 -5.60
CA ILE A 347 -7.90 -15.64 -5.81
C ILE A 347 -6.62 -15.72 -4.97
N VAL A 348 -5.82 -14.66 -4.96
CA VAL A 348 -4.57 -14.60 -4.17
C VAL A 348 -4.85 -14.70 -2.67
N HIS A 349 -5.79 -13.91 -2.16
CA HIS A 349 -6.20 -13.92 -0.75
C HIS A 349 -6.80 -15.26 -0.34
N LEU A 350 -7.67 -15.84 -1.18
CA LEU A 350 -8.27 -17.15 -0.91
C LEU A 350 -7.21 -18.23 -0.82
N ARG A 351 -6.24 -18.25 -1.75
CA ARG A 351 -5.13 -19.21 -1.74
C ARG A 351 -4.34 -19.10 -0.43
N TRP A 352 -4.08 -17.89 0.04
CA TRP A 352 -3.41 -17.65 1.30
C TRP A 352 -4.18 -18.21 2.50
N PHE A 353 -5.46 -17.86 2.62
CA PHE A 353 -6.30 -18.33 3.72
C PHE A 353 -6.54 -19.84 3.68
N ASP A 354 -6.76 -20.42 2.50
CA ASP A 354 -6.93 -21.87 2.34
C ASP A 354 -5.70 -22.63 2.83
N HIS A 355 -4.50 -22.07 2.65
CA HIS A 355 -3.28 -22.65 3.16
C HIS A 355 -3.20 -22.59 4.69
N TYR A 356 -3.31 -21.40 5.28
CA TYR A 356 -3.02 -21.21 6.71
C TYR A 356 -4.19 -21.48 7.65
N LEU A 357 -5.44 -21.34 7.19
CA LEU A 357 -6.63 -21.58 8.00
C LEU A 357 -7.22 -22.97 7.78
N LYS A 358 -7.12 -23.52 6.57
CA LYS A 358 -7.69 -24.84 6.23
C LYS A 358 -6.64 -25.94 6.00
N GLY A 359 -5.36 -25.61 6.02
CA GLY A 359 -4.28 -26.58 5.80
C GLY A 359 -4.23 -27.14 4.37
N ILE A 360 -4.83 -26.45 3.39
CA ILE A 360 -4.86 -26.92 2.00
C ILE A 360 -3.46 -26.73 1.39
N ASN A 361 -2.91 -27.81 0.83
CA ASN A 361 -1.66 -27.74 0.07
C ASN A 361 -1.92 -27.21 -1.34
N ASN A 362 -1.76 -25.90 -1.53
CA ASN A 362 -2.00 -25.17 -2.77
C ASN A 362 -0.75 -24.39 -3.27
N GLY A 363 0.43 -24.77 -2.77
CA GLY A 363 1.72 -24.25 -3.21
C GLY A 363 2.22 -22.96 -2.54
N VAL A 364 1.45 -22.30 -1.66
CA VAL A 364 1.87 -21.04 -1.00
C VAL A 364 3.24 -21.16 -0.32
N GLY A 365 3.51 -22.30 0.32
CA GLY A 365 4.80 -22.56 0.98
C GLY A 365 6.02 -22.56 0.04
N ALA A 366 5.82 -22.68 -1.27
CA ALA A 366 6.88 -22.65 -2.28
C ALA A 366 7.02 -21.30 -2.99
N ASP A 367 6.12 -20.34 -2.72
CA ASP A 367 6.17 -19.02 -3.36
C ASP A 367 7.43 -18.26 -2.93
N ALA A 368 7.97 -17.47 -3.86
CA ALA A 368 9.10 -16.58 -3.58
C ALA A 368 8.75 -15.56 -2.48
N PRO A 369 9.69 -15.22 -1.59
CA PRO A 369 9.43 -14.26 -0.51
C PRO A 369 9.08 -12.86 -1.01
N TYR A 370 9.58 -12.48 -2.19
CA TYR A 370 9.30 -11.21 -2.85
C TYR A 370 8.81 -11.44 -4.27
N GLN A 371 7.76 -10.72 -4.65
CA GLN A 371 7.32 -10.60 -6.04
C GLN A 371 7.29 -9.11 -6.39
N ILE A 372 8.11 -8.70 -7.35
CA ILE A 372 8.22 -7.28 -7.72
C ILE A 372 7.84 -7.08 -9.18
N PHE A 373 7.12 -6.00 -9.46
CA PHE A 373 6.87 -5.56 -10.82
C PHE A 373 8.01 -4.66 -11.27
N VAL A 374 8.77 -5.08 -12.28
CA VAL A 374 9.90 -4.32 -12.80
C VAL A 374 9.39 -3.31 -13.83
N MET A 375 9.21 -2.05 -13.42
CA MET A 375 8.82 -0.97 -14.32
C MET A 375 9.88 -0.74 -15.41
N GLY A 376 9.45 -0.33 -16.61
CA GLY A 376 10.32 -0.23 -17.79
C GLY A 376 10.36 -1.53 -18.59
N GLU A 377 10.63 -2.67 -17.93
CA GLU A 377 10.40 -4.00 -18.53
C GLU A 377 8.91 -4.38 -18.54
N ASN A 378 8.15 -3.83 -17.59
CA ASN A 378 6.72 -4.03 -17.34
C ASN A 378 6.33 -5.50 -17.15
N ARG A 379 7.02 -6.17 -16.21
CA ARG A 379 6.82 -7.59 -15.89
C ARG A 379 7.00 -7.91 -14.42
N TRP A 380 6.28 -8.93 -13.96
CA TRP A 380 6.52 -9.52 -12.64
C TRP A 380 7.79 -10.36 -12.62
N ARG A 381 8.51 -10.28 -11.49
CA ARG A 381 9.72 -11.06 -11.22
C ARG A 381 9.75 -11.52 -9.77
N ASN A 382 10.00 -12.82 -9.59
CA ASN A 382 10.23 -13.43 -8.29
C ASN A 382 11.66 -13.14 -7.78
N GLU A 383 11.78 -12.83 -6.50
CA GLU A 383 13.07 -12.55 -5.84
C GLU A 383 13.15 -13.25 -4.47
N LYS A 384 14.37 -13.58 -4.04
CA LYS A 384 14.61 -14.34 -2.80
C LYS A 384 14.93 -13.47 -1.60
N GLU A 385 15.29 -12.21 -1.82
CA GLU A 385 15.79 -11.31 -0.79
C GLU A 385 15.55 -9.85 -1.20
N TRP A 386 15.50 -8.98 -0.20
CA TRP A 386 15.45 -7.54 -0.37
C TRP A 386 16.39 -6.86 0.65
N PRO A 387 17.27 -5.93 0.23
CA PRO A 387 17.61 -5.58 -1.16
C PRO A 387 18.15 -6.78 -1.95
N LEU A 388 18.07 -6.77 -3.28
CA LEU A 388 18.54 -7.88 -4.11
C LEU A 388 20.05 -8.14 -3.87
N ALA A 389 20.54 -9.37 -3.66
CA ALA A 389 21.97 -9.57 -3.38
C ALA A 389 22.87 -9.17 -4.54
N ARG A 390 22.34 -9.21 -5.77
CA ARG A 390 23.06 -8.77 -6.96
C ARG A 390 23.11 -7.24 -7.13
N THR A 391 22.64 -6.47 -6.15
CA THR A 391 22.68 -5.01 -6.17
C THR A 391 24.12 -4.51 -6.18
N LYS A 392 24.46 -3.68 -7.16
CA LYS A 392 25.73 -2.95 -7.20
C LYS A 392 25.44 -1.47 -6.93
N TYR A 393 25.62 -1.06 -5.69
CA TYR A 393 25.51 0.36 -5.30
C TYR A 393 26.54 1.17 -6.10
N THR A 394 26.04 1.98 -7.04
CA THR A 394 26.84 2.75 -7.98
C THR A 394 26.53 4.22 -7.74
N ASN A 395 27.55 5.00 -7.38
CA ASN A 395 27.38 6.43 -7.19
C ASN A 395 27.22 7.12 -8.55
N TYR A 396 26.16 7.89 -8.68
CA TYR A 396 26.03 8.92 -9.71
C TYR A 396 26.28 10.27 -9.04
N TYR A 397 27.34 10.94 -9.46
CA TYR A 397 27.75 12.24 -8.98
C TYR A 397 27.05 13.32 -9.78
N ILE A 398 26.60 14.34 -9.05
CA ILE A 398 26.07 15.59 -9.59
C ILE A 398 27.23 16.44 -10.12
N GLN A 399 27.08 17.00 -11.33
CA GLN A 399 28.02 17.94 -11.95
C GLN A 399 27.26 19.04 -12.70
N SER A 400 27.81 20.25 -12.73
CA SER A 400 27.28 21.42 -13.44
C SER A 400 28.38 22.48 -13.56
N ASP A 401 28.14 23.54 -14.34
CA ASP A 401 28.97 24.77 -14.30
C ASP A 401 28.32 25.84 -13.38
N GLY A 402 27.57 25.40 -12.35
CA GLY A 402 26.88 26.27 -11.39
C GLY A 402 25.55 26.83 -11.92
N ARG A 403 24.96 26.20 -12.94
CA ARG A 403 23.70 26.63 -13.58
C ARG A 403 22.75 25.45 -13.79
N ALA A 404 22.63 24.54 -12.82
CA ALA A 404 21.71 23.41 -12.90
C ALA A 404 20.23 23.79 -12.70
N ASN A 405 19.89 25.07 -12.50
CA ASN A 405 18.52 25.52 -12.32
C ASN A 405 17.66 25.27 -13.57
N SER A 406 16.52 24.61 -13.36
CA SER A 406 15.54 24.22 -14.36
C SER A 406 16.04 23.21 -15.42
N VAL A 407 15.11 22.71 -16.23
CA VAL A 407 15.35 21.83 -17.39
C VAL A 407 16.25 22.46 -18.46
N ASN A 408 16.46 23.79 -18.42
CA ASN A 408 17.37 24.49 -19.33
C ASN A 408 18.79 24.64 -18.75
N GLY A 409 19.04 24.12 -17.54
CA GLY A 409 20.33 24.15 -16.88
C GLY A 409 21.36 23.20 -17.49
N ASP A 410 22.56 23.19 -16.92
CA ASP A 410 23.70 22.36 -17.37
C ASP A 410 23.99 21.17 -16.44
N GLY A 411 23.05 20.82 -15.57
CA GLY A 411 23.20 19.73 -14.62
C GLY A 411 23.26 18.36 -15.29
N VAL A 412 24.30 17.60 -14.97
CA VAL A 412 24.51 16.23 -15.44
C VAL A 412 24.80 15.26 -14.29
N LEU A 413 24.41 14.00 -14.50
CA LEU A 413 24.76 12.88 -13.63
C LEU A 413 25.81 11.99 -14.30
N THR A 414 26.94 11.77 -13.62
CA THR A 414 28.01 10.90 -14.14
C THR A 414 28.55 9.96 -13.06
N THR A 415 29.19 8.85 -13.44
CA THR A 415 29.85 7.93 -12.50
C THR A 415 31.30 8.33 -12.20
N GLY A 416 31.83 9.33 -12.91
CA GLY A 416 33.15 9.90 -12.65
C GLY A 416 33.09 10.89 -11.50
N GLN A 417 34.23 11.09 -10.81
CA GLN A 417 34.31 12.11 -9.77
C GLN A 417 33.94 13.50 -10.32
N PRO A 418 33.26 14.34 -9.51
CA PRO A 418 32.88 15.70 -9.92
C PRO A 418 34.07 16.51 -10.41
N LYS A 419 33.88 17.26 -11.49
CA LYS A 419 34.80 18.28 -12.00
C LYS A 419 33.98 19.54 -12.22
N GLY A 420 34.40 20.68 -11.67
CA GLY A 420 33.66 21.94 -11.81
C GLY A 420 33.49 22.70 -10.50
N PRO A 421 32.65 23.76 -10.49
CA PRO A 421 32.28 24.50 -9.29
C PRO A 421 31.70 23.60 -8.18
N GLU A 422 31.81 24.06 -6.94
CA GLU A 422 31.45 23.27 -5.75
C GLU A 422 29.94 23.26 -5.46
N SER A 423 29.13 24.10 -6.12
CA SER A 423 27.71 24.27 -5.81
C SER A 423 26.87 24.82 -6.96
N ASP A 424 25.59 24.45 -6.95
CA ASP A 424 24.47 25.15 -7.60
C ASP A 424 23.63 25.83 -6.51
N GLU A 425 23.07 27.01 -6.79
CA GLU A 425 22.28 27.78 -5.82
C GLU A 425 20.85 27.97 -6.28
N PHE A 426 19.92 27.99 -5.33
CA PHE A 426 18.53 28.37 -5.58
C PHE A 426 17.93 29.10 -4.38
N SER A 427 16.85 29.84 -4.61
CA SER A 427 16.10 30.53 -3.55
C SER A 427 14.77 29.83 -3.31
N TYR A 428 14.55 29.34 -2.09
CA TYR A 428 13.26 28.79 -1.68
C TYR A 428 12.35 29.88 -1.12
N ASN A 429 11.15 30.03 -1.71
CA ASN A 429 10.10 30.91 -1.22
C ASN A 429 8.95 30.07 -0.63
N PRO A 430 8.74 30.05 0.70
CA PRO A 430 7.65 29.31 1.32
C PRO A 430 6.25 29.73 0.84
N ALA A 431 6.07 30.95 0.32
CA ALA A 431 4.80 31.40 -0.25
C ALA A 431 4.56 30.90 -1.70
N ASN A 432 5.56 30.25 -2.31
CA ASN A 432 5.47 29.62 -3.62
C ASN A 432 6.28 28.31 -3.60
N PRO A 433 5.87 27.31 -2.81
CA PRO A 433 6.59 26.05 -2.73
C PRO A 433 6.57 25.34 -4.09
N THR A 434 7.58 24.50 -4.32
CA THR A 434 7.57 23.62 -5.50
C THR A 434 6.37 22.66 -5.40
N PRO A 435 5.49 22.60 -6.41
CA PRO A 435 4.27 21.79 -6.33
C PRO A 435 4.59 20.30 -6.44
N THR A 436 3.92 19.48 -5.64
CA THR A 436 3.97 18.02 -5.77
C THR A 436 3.24 17.58 -7.04
N MET A 437 3.91 16.77 -7.86
CA MET A 437 3.39 16.26 -9.13
C MET A 437 3.61 14.74 -9.19
N GLY A 438 2.64 13.94 -8.74
CA GLY A 438 2.78 12.49 -8.69
C GLY A 438 3.61 12.01 -7.50
N GLY A 439 4.29 10.88 -7.67
CA GLY A 439 5.04 10.22 -6.61
C GLY A 439 4.15 9.49 -5.61
N ASN A 440 4.65 9.36 -4.39
CA ASN A 440 4.07 8.59 -3.29
C ASN A 440 3.03 9.39 -2.49
N VAL A 441 1.94 9.77 -3.17
CA VAL A 441 0.84 10.56 -2.58
C VAL A 441 -0.45 9.72 -2.58
N CYS A 442 -1.30 9.87 -1.57
CA CYS A 442 -2.67 9.34 -1.61
C CYS A 442 -3.66 10.27 -0.94
N CYS A 443 -4.94 9.94 -1.12
CA CYS A 443 -6.01 10.37 -0.21
C CYS A 443 -6.06 11.88 -0.08
N SER A 444 -5.79 12.54 -1.21
CA SER A 444 -5.62 13.97 -1.34
C SER A 444 -6.18 14.43 -2.69
N ASN A 445 -6.19 15.74 -2.89
CA ASN A 445 -6.49 16.40 -4.16
C ASN A 445 -5.21 16.69 -4.98
N VAL A 446 -4.08 16.10 -4.62
CA VAL A 446 -2.79 16.26 -5.29
C VAL A 446 -2.54 15.05 -6.22
N PRO A 447 -1.97 15.25 -7.41
CA PRO A 447 -1.51 14.19 -8.31
C PRO A 447 -0.68 13.10 -7.63
N SER A 448 -0.97 11.82 -7.91
CA SER A 448 -0.22 10.66 -7.40
C SER A 448 0.19 9.68 -8.51
N GLY A 449 1.27 8.93 -8.30
CA GLY A 449 1.76 7.97 -9.30
C GLY A 449 2.78 8.55 -10.29
N PRO A 450 2.99 7.89 -11.45
CA PRO A 450 4.03 8.24 -12.43
C PRO A 450 3.67 9.48 -13.28
N TRP A 451 3.69 10.67 -12.68
CA TRP A 451 3.40 11.90 -13.41
C TRP A 451 4.62 12.51 -14.10
N ASP A 452 4.35 13.14 -15.23
CA ASP A 452 5.32 13.94 -15.97
C ASP A 452 5.77 15.18 -15.19
N GLN A 453 7.08 15.29 -14.95
CA GLN A 453 7.69 16.37 -14.18
C GLN A 453 7.99 17.64 -15.00
N ARG A 454 7.83 17.63 -16.33
CA ARG A 454 8.26 18.74 -17.22
C ARG A 454 7.70 20.12 -16.86
N SER A 455 6.56 20.21 -16.18
CA SER A 455 6.04 21.51 -15.70
C SER A 455 6.78 22.01 -14.45
N VAL A 456 7.15 21.10 -13.56
CA VAL A 456 7.87 21.40 -12.31
C VAL A 456 9.33 21.73 -12.60
N GLU A 457 9.96 20.96 -13.48
CA GLU A 457 11.36 21.13 -13.90
C GLU A 457 11.64 22.48 -14.58
N ARG A 458 10.63 23.29 -14.93
CA ARG A 458 10.84 24.62 -15.51
C ARG A 458 11.13 25.70 -14.48
N ARG A 459 11.00 25.41 -13.18
CA ARG A 459 11.17 26.40 -12.12
C ARG A 459 12.65 26.61 -11.80
N ASP A 460 13.01 27.85 -11.44
CA ASP A 460 14.37 28.20 -11.06
C ASP A 460 14.78 27.65 -9.68
N ASP A 461 13.81 27.31 -8.82
CA ASP A 461 14.03 26.67 -7.52
C ASP A 461 14.12 25.14 -7.59
N VAL A 462 14.16 24.58 -8.81
CA VAL A 462 14.32 23.15 -9.07
C VAL A 462 15.63 22.94 -9.82
N LEU A 463 16.59 22.27 -9.18
CA LEU A 463 17.85 21.87 -9.81
C LEU A 463 17.64 20.54 -10.56
N VAL A 464 18.03 20.49 -11.84
CA VAL A 464 17.81 19.33 -12.72
C VAL A 464 19.15 18.74 -13.15
N TYR A 465 19.33 17.43 -12.94
CA TYR A 465 20.53 16.70 -13.35
C TYR A 465 20.13 15.43 -14.10
N THR A 466 20.68 15.23 -15.30
CA THR A 466 20.34 14.09 -16.16
C THR A 466 21.58 13.37 -16.68
N THR A 467 21.49 12.07 -16.94
CA THR A 467 22.57 11.35 -17.63
C THR A 467 22.56 11.68 -19.12
N GLU A 468 23.63 11.34 -19.83
CA GLU A 468 23.53 11.19 -21.29
C GLU A 468 22.46 10.14 -21.64
N PRO A 469 21.84 10.22 -22.84
CA PRO A 469 20.91 9.21 -23.31
C PRO A 469 21.51 7.80 -23.22
N VAL A 470 20.82 6.91 -22.49
CA VAL A 470 21.26 5.52 -22.36
C VAL A 470 21.12 4.83 -23.71
N ALA A 471 22.23 4.27 -24.22
CA ALA A 471 22.21 3.51 -25.47
C ALA A 471 21.30 2.28 -25.31
N LYS A 472 20.47 2.02 -26.33
CA LYS A 472 19.52 0.89 -26.35
C LYS A 472 20.20 -0.47 -26.43
#